data_AF-A0A0B5E0L3-F1
#
_entry.id   AF-A0A0B5E0L3-F1
#
_cell.length_a   1.000
_cell.length_b   1.000
_cell.length_c   1.000
_cell.angle_alpha   90.00
_cell.angle_beta   90.00
_cell.angle_gamma   90.00
#
_symmetry.space_group_name_H-M   'P 1'
#
loop_
_entity.id
_entity.type
_entity.pdbx_description
1 polymer ?
#
loop_
_entity_poly.entity_id
_entity_poly.type
_entity_poly.pdbx_seq_one_letter_code
_entity_poly.pdbx_strand_id
1 'polypeptide(L)'
;MIGGRWAVRLALAAALAAALLGLWGWAQATRAKALEARLEAAEAAIAGYEEAARIRRKTDRVLEQLRGEAAQLDTYLDTMEGGDAPLSDFLSDAARRLWP
;
A
#
# COMPACT_ATOMS: atom_id res chain seq x y z
N MET A 1 3.42 48.86 -57.67
CA MET A 1 3.89 47.61 -57.03
C MET A 1 3.59 47.57 -55.52
N ILE A 2 2.34 47.79 -55.09
CA ILE A 2 1.99 47.91 -53.66
C ILE A 2 1.54 46.58 -53.02
N GLY A 3 1.10 45.60 -53.83
CA GLY A 3 0.57 44.31 -53.34
C GLY A 3 1.60 43.35 -52.73
N GLY A 4 2.87 43.37 -53.19
CA GLY A 4 3.87 42.39 -52.77
C GLY A 4 4.26 42.47 -51.29
N ARG A 5 4.31 43.68 -50.71
CA ARG A 5 4.71 43.87 -49.30
C ARG A 5 3.65 43.39 -48.31
N TRP A 6 2.36 43.41 -48.70
CA TRP A 6 1.26 42.91 -47.88
C TRP A 6 1.20 41.38 -47.88
N ALA A 7 1.37 40.75 -49.04
CA ALA A 7 1.42 39.29 -49.13
C ALA A 7 2.55 38.68 -48.29
N VAL A 8 3.74 39.28 -48.32
CA VAL A 8 4.90 38.82 -47.52
C VAL A 8 4.63 38.96 -46.01
N ARG A 9 3.99 40.04 -45.57
CA ARG A 9 3.63 40.25 -44.16
C ARG A 9 2.60 39.23 -43.68
N LEU A 10 1.59 38.92 -44.49
CA LEU A 10 0.58 37.92 -44.16
C LEU A 10 1.17 36.52 -44.12
N ALA A 11 2.06 36.17 -45.05
CA ALA A 11 2.78 34.90 -45.03
C ALA A 11 3.65 34.75 -43.77
N LEU A 12 4.38 35.81 -43.38
CA LEU A 12 5.15 35.83 -42.14
C LEU A 12 4.26 35.69 -40.90
N ALA A 13 3.14 36.40 -40.85
CA ALA A 13 2.19 36.31 -39.74
C ALA A 13 1.59 34.90 -39.62
N ALA A 14 1.23 34.27 -40.74
CA ALA A 14 0.71 32.91 -40.77
C ALA A 14 1.77 31.89 -40.33
N ALA A 15 3.02 32.04 -40.80
CA ALA A 15 4.12 31.18 -40.37
C ALA A 15 4.40 31.32 -38.87
N LEU A 16 4.37 32.55 -38.34
CA LEU A 16 4.54 32.80 -36.91
C LEU A 16 3.40 32.18 -36.10
N ALA A 17 2.15 32.35 -36.53
CA ALA A 17 0.99 31.77 -35.87
C ALA A 17 1.08 30.23 -35.84
N ALA A 18 1.45 29.60 -36.96
CA ALA A 18 1.65 28.15 -37.02
C ALA A 18 2.76 27.68 -36.09
N ALA A 19 3.88 28.40 -36.02
CA ALA A 19 4.98 28.09 -35.11
C ALA A 19 4.56 28.20 -33.64
N LEU A 20 3.81 29.25 -33.27
CA LEU A 20 3.31 29.45 -31.91
C LEU A 20 2.31 28.36 -31.51
N LEU A 21 1.40 27.97 -32.40
CA LEU A 21 0.48 26.86 -32.17
C LEU A 21 1.20 25.52 -32.03
N GLY A 22 2.25 25.30 -32.83
CA GLY A 22 3.10 24.10 -32.71
C GLY A 22 3.81 24.03 -31.35
N LEU A 23 4.43 25.13 -30.93
CA LEU A 23 5.07 25.25 -29.61
C LEU A 23 4.07 25.04 -28.46
N TRP A 24 2.88 25.63 -28.57
CA TRP A 24 1.82 25.46 -27.60
C TRP A 24 1.36 24.00 -27.53
N GLY A 25 1.11 23.37 -28.67
CA GLY A 25 0.71 21.96 -28.75
C GLY A 25 1.76 21.04 -28.13
N TRP A 26 3.04 21.28 -28.41
CA TRP A 26 4.13 20.53 -27.78
C TRP A 26 4.20 20.74 -26.26
N ALA A 27 4.04 21.98 -25.78
CA ALA A 27 4.02 22.29 -24.36
C ALA A 27 2.83 21.64 -23.63
N GLN A 28 1.66 21.54 -24.28
CA GLN A 28 0.50 20.84 -23.72
C GLN A 28 0.70 19.33 -23.71
N ALA A 29 1.27 18.76 -24.77
CA ALA A 29 1.57 17.34 -24.84
C ALA A 29 2.56 16.89 -23.75
N THR A 30 3.60 17.69 -23.48
CA THR A 30 4.56 17.39 -22.40
C THR A 30 3.90 17.48 -21.02
N ARG A 31 3.01 18.45 -20.80
CA ARG A 31 2.22 18.54 -19.57
C ARG A 31 1.27 17.36 -19.39
N ALA A 32 0.58 16.96 -20.45
CA ALA A 32 -0.33 15.81 -20.42
C ALA A 32 0.42 14.53 -20.03
N LYS A 33 1.57 14.25 -20.65
CA LYS A 33 2.42 13.10 -20.29
C LYS A 33 2.90 13.14 -18.84
N ALA A 34 3.25 14.32 -18.33
CA ALA A 34 3.65 14.46 -16.93
C ALA A 34 2.49 14.21 -15.96
N LEU A 35 1.27 14.61 -16.33
CA LEU A 35 0.07 14.33 -15.54
C LEU A 35 -0.32 12.85 -15.58
N GLU A 36 -0.20 12.22 -16.74
CA GLU A 36 -0.42 10.77 -16.92
C GLU A 36 0.53 9.96 -16.05
N ALA A 37 1.83 10.25 -16.07
CA ALA A 37 2.81 9.57 -15.21
C ALA A 37 2.52 9.78 -13.70
N ARG A 38 2.02 10.95 -13.31
CA ARG A 38 1.62 11.22 -11.91
C ARG A 38 0.36 10.44 -11.53
N LEU A 39 -0.59 10.30 -12.45
CA LEU A 39 -1.81 9.54 -12.26
C LEU A 39 -1.47 8.05 -12.09
N GLU A 40 -0.65 7.47 -12.98
CA GLU A 40 -0.18 6.09 -12.86
C GLU A 40 0.54 5.84 -11.53
N ALA A 41 1.41 6.77 -11.11
CA ALA A 41 2.10 6.66 -9.83
C ALA A 41 1.14 6.72 -8.63
N ALA A 42 0.12 7.58 -8.69
CA ALA A 42 -0.90 7.68 -7.65
C ALA A 42 -1.77 6.42 -7.60
N GLU A 43 -2.17 5.88 -8.75
CA GLU A 43 -2.92 4.62 -8.84
C GLU A 43 -2.12 3.44 -8.27
N ALA A 44 -0.83 3.34 -8.62
CA ALA A 44 0.05 2.33 -8.06
C ALA A 44 0.19 2.45 -6.53
N ALA A 45 0.27 3.67 -6.01
CA ALA A 45 0.30 3.92 -4.56
C ALA A 45 -1.01 3.48 -3.89
N ILE A 46 -2.16 3.82 -4.47
CA ILE A 46 -3.48 3.41 -3.95
C ILE A 46 -3.59 1.88 -3.93
N ALA A 47 -3.22 1.20 -5.02
CA ALA A 47 -3.23 -0.27 -5.07
C ALA A 47 -2.33 -0.89 -3.99
N GLY A 48 -1.16 -0.28 -3.73
CA GLY A 48 -0.27 -0.67 -2.64
C GLY A 48 -0.92 -0.52 -1.25
N TYR A 49 -1.63 0.58 -1.01
CA TYR A 49 -2.36 0.79 0.25
C TYR A 49 -3.55 -0.17 0.41
N GLU A 50 -4.28 -0.47 -0.66
CA GLU A 50 -5.38 -1.43 -0.64
C GLU A 50 -4.88 -2.84 -0.28
N GLU A 51 -3.74 -3.25 -0.84
CA GLU A 51 -3.08 -4.51 -0.50
C GLU A 51 -2.66 -4.54 0.96
N ALA A 52 -2.00 -3.49 1.44
CA ALA A 52 -1.60 -3.37 2.84
C ALA A 52 -2.82 -3.42 3.79
N ALA A 53 -3.93 -2.76 3.43
CA ALA A 53 -5.17 -2.81 4.19
C ALA A 53 -5.81 -4.21 4.18
N ARG A 54 -5.72 -4.93 3.05
CA ARG A 54 -6.17 -6.33 2.95
C ARG A 54 -5.36 -7.23 3.89
N ILE A 55 -4.03 -7.10 3.88
CA ILE A 55 -3.15 -7.86 4.78
C ILE A 55 -3.45 -7.53 6.24
N ARG A 56 -3.56 -6.24 6.59
CA ARG A 56 -3.91 -5.77 7.94
C ARG A 56 -5.18 -6.44 8.45
N ARG A 57 -6.27 -6.38 7.67
CA ARG A 57 -7.55 -7.00 8.03
C ARG A 57 -7.46 -8.50 8.23
N LYS A 58 -6.64 -9.19 7.42
CA LYS A 58 -6.41 -10.64 7.59
C LYS A 58 -5.66 -10.91 8.89
N THR A 59 -4.60 -10.15 9.18
CA THR A 59 -3.82 -10.28 10.41
C THR A 59 -4.67 -9.99 11.65
N ASP A 60 -5.49 -8.95 11.62
CA ASP A 60 -6.37 -8.59 12.74
C ASP A 60 -7.34 -9.73 13.06
N ARG A 61 -7.92 -10.40 12.04
CA ARG A 61 -8.78 -11.57 12.25
C ARG A 61 -8.05 -12.74 12.89
N VAL A 62 -6.82 -13.03 12.44
CA VAL A 62 -6.00 -14.12 13.01
C VAL A 62 -5.64 -13.81 14.46
N LEU A 63 -5.26 -12.56 14.76
CA LEU A 63 -4.96 -12.15 16.13
C LEU A 63 -6.18 -12.26 17.04
N GLU A 64 -7.37 -11.91 16.54
CA GLU A 64 -8.60 -12.04 17.31
C GLU A 64 -8.95 -13.51 17.60
N GLN A 65 -8.75 -14.41 16.63
CA GLN A 65 -8.91 -15.85 16.83
C GLN A 65 -7.94 -16.38 17.89
N LEU A 66 -6.65 -16.04 17.79
CA LEU A 66 -5.63 -16.46 18.75
C LEU A 66 -5.92 -15.95 20.16
N ARG A 67 -6.44 -14.71 20.30
CA ARG A 67 -6.87 -14.19 21.60
C ARG A 67 -8.04 -14.97 22.18
N GLY A 68 -9.01 -15.34 21.34
CA GLY A 68 -10.13 -16.20 21.75
C GLY A 68 -9.67 -17.59 22.20
N GLU A 69 -8.78 -18.22 21.43
CA GLU A 69 -8.18 -19.52 21.78
C GLU A 69 -7.37 -19.43 23.08
N ALA A 70 -6.56 -18.39 23.25
CA ALA A 70 -5.80 -18.15 24.48
C ALA A 70 -6.73 -17.96 25.69
N ALA A 71 -7.80 -17.17 25.56
CA ALA A 71 -8.76 -16.97 26.65
C ALA A 71 -9.50 -18.27 27.04
N GLN A 72 -9.82 -19.12 26.04
CA GLN A 72 -10.39 -20.44 26.30
C GLN A 72 -9.40 -21.36 27.02
N LEU A 73 -8.13 -21.35 26.60
CA LEU A 73 -7.08 -22.13 27.25
C LEU A 73 -6.86 -21.67 28.69
N ASP A 74 -6.84 -20.37 28.93
CA ASP A 74 -6.68 -19.78 30.27
C ASP A 74 -7.83 -20.20 31.19
N THR A 75 -9.07 -20.11 30.69
CA THR A 75 -10.27 -20.58 31.41
C THR A 75 -10.20 -22.10 31.68
N TYR A 76 -9.75 -22.88 30.69
CA TYR A 76 -9.61 -24.32 30.85
C TYR A 76 -8.57 -24.69 31.92
N LEU A 77 -7.43 -23.99 31.95
CA LEU A 77 -6.40 -24.19 32.96
C LEU A 77 -6.86 -23.76 34.36
N ASP A 78 -7.58 -22.65 34.46
CA ASP A 78 -8.14 -22.13 35.73
C ASP A 78 -9.22 -23.05 36.31
N THR A 79 -10.02 -23.67 35.44
CA THR A 79 -11.12 -24.57 35.84
C THR A 79 -10.71 -26.04 36.00
N MET A 80 -9.50 -26.41 35.58
CA MET A 80 -9.02 -27.79 35.73
C MET A 80 -8.69 -28.07 37.19
N GLU A 81 -9.47 -28.98 37.79
CA GLU A 81 -9.28 -29.45 39.16
C GLU A 81 -7.89 -30.10 39.30
N GLY A 82 -6.96 -29.39 39.96
CA GLY A 82 -5.55 -29.78 40.08
C GLY A 82 -4.52 -28.67 39.78
N GLY A 83 -4.93 -27.47 39.37
CA GLY A 83 -4.02 -26.32 39.16
C GLY A 83 -3.25 -25.89 40.43
N ASP A 84 -3.81 -26.15 41.61
CA ASP A 84 -3.18 -25.94 42.92
C ASP A 84 -2.43 -27.19 43.46
N ALA A 85 -2.41 -28.30 42.72
CA ALA A 85 -1.55 -29.43 43.09
C ALA A 85 -0.09 -28.97 42.98
N PRO A 86 0.70 -29.02 44.06
CA PRO A 86 2.02 -28.42 44.05
C PRO A 86 2.88 -29.10 42.99
N LEU A 87 3.41 -28.30 42.07
CA LEU A 87 4.29 -28.74 40.98
C LEU A 87 5.48 -29.59 41.50
N SER A 88 5.81 -29.45 42.79
CA SER A 88 6.83 -30.22 43.51
C SER A 88 6.62 -31.72 43.47
N ASP A 89 5.38 -32.21 43.47
CA ASP A 89 5.12 -33.65 43.63
C ASP A 89 5.36 -34.39 42.30
N PHE A 90 4.92 -33.79 41.18
CA PHE A 90 5.21 -34.30 39.85
C PHE A 90 6.69 -34.17 39.47
N LEU A 91 7.34 -33.06 39.84
CA LEU A 91 8.77 -32.87 39.58
C LEU A 91 9.64 -33.76 40.46
N SER A 92 9.25 -34.03 41.71
CA SER A 92 10.01 -34.93 42.61
C SER A 92 9.98 -36.38 42.14
N ASP A 93 8.85 -36.86 41.63
CA ASP A 93 8.73 -38.22 41.11
C ASP A 93 9.47 -38.39 39.78
N ALA A 94 9.42 -37.38 38.90
CA ALA A 94 10.20 -37.35 37.67
C ALA A 94 11.72 -37.24 37.93
N ALA A 95 12.12 -36.45 38.93
CA ALA A 95 13.53 -36.30 39.32
C ALA A 95 14.12 -37.59 39.90
N ARG A 96 13.37 -38.33 40.73
CA ARG A 96 13.78 -39.66 41.23
C ARG A 96 13.98 -40.70 40.14
N ARG A 97 13.23 -40.59 39.04
CA ARG A 97 13.39 -41.47 37.88
C ARG A 97 14.63 -41.16 37.06
N LEU A 98 15.05 -39.90 37.02
CA LEU A 98 16.22 -39.46 36.23
C LEU A 98 17.54 -39.60 37.01
N TRP A 99 17.50 -39.43 38.33
CA TRP A 99 18.63 -39.61 39.24
C TRP A 99 18.23 -40.48 40.44
N PRO A 100 18.41 -41.82 40.36
CA PRO A 100 18.25 -42.71 41.51
C PRO A 100 19.37 -42.56 42.55
#